data_AF-A0A9E3C497-F1
#
_entry.id   AF-A0A9E3C497-F1
#
_cell.length_a   1.000
_cell.length_b   1.000
_cell.length_c   1.000
_cell.angle_alpha   90.00
_cell.angle_beta   90.00
_cell.angle_gamma   90.00
#
_symmetry.space_group_name_H-M   'P 1'
#
loop_
_entity.id
_entity.type
_entity.pdbx_description
1 polymer ?
#
loop_
_entity_poly.entity_id
_entity_poly.type
_entity_poly.pdbx_seq_one_letter_code
_entity_poly.pdbx_strand_id
1 'polypeptide(L)'
;MRHRFPISPLSGSAPDAADLRAARRRAQFQALHRKYEAAFEQIQATLLSLDGSRLYNLLEEYRLRYGRPARERAFLAYHHWRDGHRAASDETTACLFELLPRHISAEEKLLLIRRLREQLLQQLCQDAVTVTVARGSDLAAVLGRVMRLVRRVREIEMPADFLAVQGWLARADMQALNVLARETEHFIACRRLADLMVQLATLSHLRALASPQVAIRVQARFEIPTAAVAIRFLPCFWREASMADGADSDQDLLVRLQEMALLQERQEGSLTFVEYVMRTLTPQEQEKLRALAAAEGLRTEILLRELQVKTIAARGDIEATIATAERLKAQRHTGKITSEHATASGTTKIEIENRARPCYIATACYGDAHHPDVQALRRYRDETLLLSPLGRGLARLYDRLSPPLARRMDKTGWLAQTLRRLVLEPLARRLRAG
;
A
#
# COMPACT_ATOMS: atom_id res chain seq x y z
N MET A 1 10.62 -34.59 80.98
CA MET A 1 10.66 -35.52 79.83
C MET A 1 9.49 -35.20 78.91
N ARG A 2 9.79 -34.74 77.70
CA ARG A 2 8.82 -34.40 76.65
C ARG A 2 8.47 -35.68 75.89
N HIS A 3 7.23 -36.16 75.95
CA HIS A 3 6.73 -37.12 74.96
C HIS A 3 5.99 -36.35 73.86
N ARG A 4 6.65 -36.26 72.70
CA ARG A 4 6.07 -35.84 71.42
C ARG A 4 5.22 -36.99 70.88
N PHE A 5 3.93 -36.77 70.68
CA PHE A 5 3.15 -37.54 69.72
C PHE A 5 3.32 -36.92 68.32
N PRO A 6 3.61 -37.70 67.26
CA PRO A 6 3.74 -37.18 65.91
C PRO A 6 2.35 -36.86 65.34
N ILE A 7 2.15 -35.61 64.93
CA ILE A 7 1.02 -35.20 64.07
C ILE A 7 1.36 -35.67 62.66
N SER A 8 0.59 -36.63 62.14
CA SER A 8 0.66 -37.03 60.73
C SER A 8 0.40 -35.83 59.81
N PRO A 9 1.18 -35.63 58.73
CA PRO A 9 0.89 -34.60 57.76
C PRO A 9 -0.39 -34.96 56.99
N LEU A 10 -1.35 -34.03 57.00
CA LEU A 10 -2.54 -34.07 56.15
C LEU A 10 -2.11 -34.31 54.69
N SER A 11 -2.65 -35.37 54.13
CA SER A 11 -2.54 -35.79 52.74
C SER A 11 -2.76 -34.62 51.77
N GLY A 12 -1.75 -34.31 50.96
CA GLY A 12 -1.93 -33.54 49.73
C GLY A 12 -2.74 -34.39 48.75
N SER A 13 -4.03 -34.11 48.63
CA SER A 13 -4.87 -34.66 47.57
C SER A 13 -4.34 -34.17 46.22
N ALA A 14 -4.07 -35.10 45.29
CA ALA A 14 -3.77 -34.76 43.90
C ALA A 14 -4.88 -33.85 43.34
N PRO A 15 -4.56 -32.79 42.58
CA PRO A 15 -5.57 -31.90 42.01
C PRO A 15 -6.55 -32.70 41.15
N ASP A 16 -7.84 -32.46 41.35
CA ASP A 16 -8.93 -33.17 40.69
C ASP A 16 -8.80 -33.04 39.15
N ALA A 17 -9.22 -34.06 38.40
CA ALA A 17 -9.11 -34.08 36.94
C ALA A 17 -9.90 -32.94 36.27
N ALA A 18 -10.86 -32.34 36.98
CA ALA A 18 -11.56 -31.13 36.58
C ALA A 18 -10.70 -29.86 36.74
N ASP A 19 -9.94 -29.75 37.84
CA ASP A 19 -9.06 -28.62 38.14
C ASP A 19 -7.85 -28.57 37.20
N LEU A 20 -7.28 -29.72 36.87
CA LEU A 20 -6.21 -29.83 35.87
C LEU A 20 -6.68 -29.43 34.46
N ARG A 21 -7.92 -29.77 34.09
CA ARG A 21 -8.53 -29.35 32.83
C ARG A 21 -8.82 -27.85 32.81
N ALA A 22 -9.28 -27.28 33.92
CA ALA A 22 -9.49 -25.85 34.08
C ALA A 22 -8.17 -25.07 33.98
N ALA A 23 -7.12 -25.50 34.69
CA ALA A 23 -5.80 -24.88 34.65
C ALA A 23 -5.16 -24.90 33.25
N ARG A 24 -5.26 -26.04 32.54
CA ARG A 24 -4.76 -26.16 31.15
C ARG A 24 -5.49 -25.23 30.19
N ARG A 25 -6.81 -25.10 30.33
CA ARG A 25 -7.63 -24.16 29.54
C ARG A 25 -7.23 -22.70 29.79
N ARG A 26 -7.06 -22.31 31.05
CA ARG A 26 -6.61 -20.96 31.42
C ARG A 26 -5.24 -20.65 30.82
N ALA A 27 -4.29 -21.57 30.92
CA ALA A 27 -2.95 -21.39 30.35
C ALA A 27 -2.96 -21.25 28.81
N GLN A 28 -3.74 -22.07 28.11
CA GLN A 28 -3.91 -21.98 26.66
C GLN A 28 -4.58 -20.66 26.24
N PHE A 29 -5.62 -20.24 26.96
CA PHE A 29 -6.31 -18.97 26.71
C PHE A 29 -5.37 -17.77 26.91
N GLN A 30 -4.60 -17.75 28.00
CA GLN A 30 -3.63 -16.68 28.26
C GLN A 30 -2.51 -16.63 27.23
N ALA A 31 -2.02 -17.79 26.76
CA ALA A 31 -1.01 -17.85 25.70
C ALA A 31 -1.54 -17.27 24.39
N LEU A 32 -2.78 -17.60 24.02
CA LEU A 32 -3.43 -17.06 22.82
C LEU A 32 -3.78 -15.58 22.97
N HIS A 33 -4.26 -15.15 24.12
CA HIS A 33 -4.52 -13.74 24.41
C HIS A 33 -3.24 -12.90 24.28
N ARG A 34 -2.09 -13.39 24.76
CA ARG A 34 -0.80 -12.71 24.58
C ARG A 34 -0.35 -12.67 23.11
N LYS A 35 -0.60 -13.74 22.36
CA LYS A 35 -0.19 -13.85 20.95
C LYS A 35 -1.09 -13.03 20.01
N TYR A 36 -2.36 -12.89 20.37
CA TYR A 36 -3.43 -12.33 19.54
C TYR A 36 -4.18 -11.21 20.28
N GLU A 37 -3.49 -10.37 21.06
CA GLU A 37 -4.10 -9.37 21.96
C GLU A 37 -5.17 -8.51 21.28
N ALA A 38 -4.84 -7.93 20.12
CA ALA A 38 -5.76 -7.08 19.36
C ALA A 38 -6.98 -7.84 18.79
N ALA A 39 -6.85 -9.14 18.57
CA ALA A 39 -7.92 -10.02 18.15
C ALA A 39 -8.87 -10.29 19.33
N PHE A 40 -8.32 -10.50 20.52
CA PHE A 40 -9.10 -10.69 21.74
C PHE A 40 -9.87 -9.44 22.16
N GLU A 41 -9.32 -8.24 21.97
CA GLU A 41 -10.06 -6.98 22.16
C GLU A 41 -11.30 -6.92 21.26
N GLN A 42 -11.19 -7.42 20.02
CA GLN A 42 -12.31 -7.46 19.09
C GLN A 42 -13.40 -8.45 19.51
N ILE A 43 -12.99 -9.63 19.96
CA ILE A 43 -13.90 -10.66 20.47
C ILE A 43 -14.62 -10.13 21.71
N GLN A 44 -13.89 -9.45 22.60
CA GLN A 44 -14.45 -8.81 23.77
C GLN A 44 -15.47 -7.74 23.38
N ALA A 45 -15.18 -6.90 22.39
CA ALA A 45 -16.12 -5.91 21.88
C ALA A 45 -17.41 -6.57 21.35
N THR A 46 -17.29 -7.69 20.63
CA THR A 46 -18.45 -8.48 20.18
C THR A 46 -19.24 -9.06 21.35
N LEU A 47 -18.56 -9.58 22.39
CA LEU A 47 -19.24 -10.04 23.61
C LEU A 47 -20.02 -8.88 24.26
N LEU A 48 -19.40 -7.72 24.44
CA LEU A 48 -20.00 -6.55 25.10
C LEU A 48 -21.12 -5.90 24.29
N SER A 49 -21.19 -6.17 22.99
CA SER A 49 -22.31 -5.76 22.13
C SER A 49 -23.56 -6.65 22.26
N LEU A 50 -23.47 -7.78 22.98
CA LEU A 50 -24.64 -8.63 23.18
C LEU A 50 -25.68 -7.94 24.07
N ASP A 51 -26.92 -7.93 23.58
CA ASP A 51 -28.06 -7.27 24.22
C ASP A 51 -29.22 -8.23 24.47
N GLY A 52 -30.06 -7.86 25.45
CA GLY A 52 -31.35 -8.48 25.74
C GLY A 52 -31.34 -10.02 25.78
N SER A 53 -32.01 -10.62 24.80
CA SER A 53 -32.21 -12.06 24.70
C SER A 53 -30.92 -12.85 24.42
N ARG A 54 -29.97 -12.29 23.65
CA ARG A 54 -28.72 -12.98 23.29
C ARG A 54 -27.79 -13.12 24.49
N LEU A 55 -27.63 -12.06 25.28
CA LEU A 55 -26.86 -12.09 26.51
C LEU A 55 -27.48 -13.06 27.54
N TYR A 56 -28.82 -13.02 27.67
CA TYR A 56 -29.53 -13.94 28.55
C TYR A 56 -29.28 -15.41 28.17
N ASN A 57 -29.43 -15.75 26.88
CA ASN A 57 -29.22 -17.11 26.39
C ASN A 57 -27.78 -17.59 26.61
N LEU A 58 -26.79 -16.72 26.40
CA LEU A 58 -25.39 -17.03 26.67
C LEU A 58 -25.14 -17.33 28.14
N LEU A 59 -25.68 -16.52 29.05
CA LEU A 59 -25.54 -16.72 30.49
C LEU A 59 -26.33 -17.92 31.00
N GLU A 60 -27.48 -18.25 30.38
CA GLU A 60 -28.19 -19.50 30.68
C GLU A 60 -27.41 -20.73 30.24
N GLU A 61 -26.77 -20.73 29.07
CA GLU A 61 -25.90 -21.82 28.65
C GLU A 61 -24.68 -21.95 29.59
N TYR A 62 -24.12 -20.82 30.02
CA TYR A 62 -23.07 -20.79 31.05
C TYR A 62 -23.55 -21.39 32.38
N ARG A 63 -24.77 -21.06 32.82
CA ARG A 63 -25.41 -21.63 34.02
C ARG A 63 -25.58 -23.13 33.93
N LEU A 64 -26.02 -23.63 32.77
CA LEU A 64 -26.20 -25.07 32.54
C LEU A 64 -24.88 -25.83 32.64
N ARG A 65 -23.76 -25.20 32.24
CA ARG A 65 -22.44 -25.82 32.22
C ARG A 65 -21.67 -25.69 33.54
N TYR A 66 -21.82 -24.58 34.27
CA TYR A 66 -20.99 -24.24 35.44
C TYR A 66 -21.79 -23.95 36.72
N GLY A 67 -23.12 -23.97 36.67
CA GLY A 67 -24.00 -23.77 37.82
C GLY A 67 -24.45 -22.34 38.06
N ARG A 68 -25.40 -22.16 38.99
CA ARG A 68 -26.02 -20.87 39.34
C ARG A 68 -25.02 -19.84 39.92
N PRO A 69 -24.17 -20.18 40.89
CA PRO A 69 -23.22 -19.21 41.45
C PRO A 69 -22.20 -18.72 40.41
N ALA A 70 -21.84 -19.57 39.44
CA ALA A 70 -20.92 -19.20 38.37
C ALA A 70 -21.56 -18.22 37.38
N ARG A 71 -22.85 -18.40 37.05
CA ARG A 71 -23.63 -17.47 36.22
C ARG A 71 -23.72 -16.09 36.85
N GLU A 72 -24.01 -15.99 38.14
CA GLU A 72 -24.12 -14.70 38.84
C GLU A 72 -22.80 -13.94 38.82
N ARG A 73 -21.67 -14.63 39.05
CA ARG A 73 -20.34 -14.04 38.87
C ARG A 73 -20.09 -13.59 37.44
N ALA A 74 -20.44 -14.39 36.44
CA ALA A 74 -20.29 -14.04 35.03
C ALA A 74 -21.13 -12.82 34.63
N PHE A 75 -22.36 -12.71 35.15
CA PHE A 75 -23.23 -11.57 34.92
C PHE A 75 -22.66 -10.28 35.52
N LEU A 76 -22.18 -10.32 36.78
CA LEU A 76 -21.53 -9.18 37.41
C LEU A 76 -20.25 -8.77 36.69
N ALA A 77 -19.42 -9.75 36.29
CA ALA A 77 -18.20 -9.50 35.52
C ALA A 77 -18.51 -8.83 34.17
N TYR A 78 -19.53 -9.31 33.46
CA TYR A 78 -19.96 -8.73 32.18
C TYR A 78 -20.33 -7.26 32.31
N HIS A 79 -21.17 -6.91 33.29
CA HIS A 79 -21.59 -5.53 33.52
C HIS A 79 -20.41 -4.63 33.89
N HIS A 80 -19.55 -5.12 34.78
CA HIS A 80 -18.32 -4.41 35.14
C HIS A 80 -17.42 -4.14 33.93
N TRP A 81 -17.29 -5.09 32.99
CA TRP A 81 -16.53 -4.87 31.76
C TRP A 81 -17.19 -3.88 30.80
N ARG A 82 -18.53 -3.90 30.73
CA ARG A 82 -19.31 -2.99 29.88
C ARG A 82 -19.18 -1.53 30.35
N ASP A 83 -19.00 -1.31 31.65
CA ASP A 83 -18.88 0.02 32.25
C ASP A 83 -17.46 0.64 32.09
N GLY A 84 -16.60 0.02 31.28
CA GLY A 84 -15.31 0.58 30.86
C GLY A 84 -14.07 -0.10 31.47
N HIS A 85 -14.26 -1.12 32.30
CA HIS A 85 -13.13 -1.91 32.81
C HIS A 85 -12.70 -2.98 31.79
N ARG A 86 -11.39 -3.14 31.54
CA ARG A 86 -10.90 -4.23 30.68
C ARG A 86 -11.25 -5.57 31.30
N ALA A 87 -11.72 -6.51 30.48
CA ALA A 87 -11.87 -7.89 30.91
C ALA A 87 -10.52 -8.43 31.38
N ALA A 88 -10.47 -8.96 32.59
CA ALA A 88 -9.30 -9.68 33.04
C ALA A 88 -9.16 -10.95 32.18
N SER A 89 -7.93 -11.41 31.89
CA SER A 89 -7.71 -12.73 31.28
C SER A 89 -7.93 -13.84 32.31
N ASP A 90 -9.14 -13.84 32.89
CA ASP A 90 -9.59 -14.73 33.93
C ASP A 90 -10.36 -15.92 33.33
N GLU A 91 -10.74 -16.86 34.20
CA GLU A 91 -11.47 -18.06 33.78
C GLU A 91 -12.87 -17.72 33.25
N THR A 92 -13.50 -16.69 33.79
CA THR A 92 -14.86 -16.26 33.41
C THR A 92 -14.86 -15.78 31.97
N THR A 93 -13.89 -14.94 31.57
CA THR A 93 -13.72 -14.47 30.20
C THR A 93 -13.42 -15.63 29.25
N ALA A 94 -12.54 -16.55 29.64
CA ALA A 94 -12.21 -17.72 28.82
C ALA A 94 -13.44 -18.59 28.53
N CYS A 95 -14.26 -18.85 29.55
CA CYS A 95 -15.47 -19.66 29.40
C CYS A 95 -16.59 -18.93 28.66
N LEU A 96 -16.79 -17.62 28.87
CA LEU A 96 -17.79 -16.84 28.13
C LEU A 96 -17.44 -16.74 26.64
N PHE A 97 -16.16 -16.56 26.32
CA PHE A 97 -15.75 -16.49 24.92
C PHE A 97 -15.90 -17.84 24.20
N GLU A 98 -15.79 -18.96 24.92
CA GLU A 98 -16.06 -20.30 24.37
C GLU A 98 -17.52 -20.47 23.92
N LEU A 99 -18.45 -19.81 24.60
CA LEU A 99 -19.89 -19.90 24.32
C LEU A 99 -20.37 -18.84 23.32
N LEU A 100 -19.71 -17.68 23.27
CA LEU A 100 -20.03 -16.55 22.39
C LEU A 100 -20.44 -16.92 20.94
N PRO A 101 -19.73 -17.82 20.22
CA PRO A 101 -19.98 -18.09 18.80
C PRO A 101 -21.34 -18.70 18.51
N ARG A 102 -21.99 -19.32 19.50
CA ARG A 102 -23.34 -19.88 19.36
C ARG A 102 -24.42 -18.80 19.43
N HIS A 103 -24.08 -17.62 19.97
CA HIS A 103 -25.01 -16.53 20.25
C HIS A 103 -24.83 -15.31 19.33
N ILE A 104 -23.92 -15.40 18.36
CA ILE A 104 -23.67 -14.36 17.33
C ILE A 104 -24.14 -14.83 15.94
N SER A 105 -24.57 -13.88 15.12
CA SER A 105 -25.05 -14.11 13.75
C SER A 105 -23.91 -14.54 12.81
N ALA A 106 -24.26 -15.07 11.64
CA ALA A 106 -23.27 -15.41 10.61
C ALA A 106 -22.50 -14.18 10.10
N GLU A 107 -23.15 -13.01 10.04
CA GLU A 107 -22.53 -11.73 9.67
C GLU A 107 -21.51 -11.28 10.73
N GLU A 108 -21.86 -11.36 12.02
CA GLU A 108 -20.98 -11.03 13.14
C GLU A 108 -19.75 -11.97 13.15
N LYS A 109 -19.95 -13.27 12.87
CA LYS A 109 -18.85 -14.24 12.71
C LYS A 109 -17.92 -13.88 11.57
N LEU A 110 -18.48 -13.52 10.41
CA LEU A 110 -17.67 -13.16 9.25
C LEU A 110 -16.88 -11.88 9.48
N LEU A 111 -17.50 -10.86 10.08
CA LEU A 111 -16.83 -9.63 10.45
C LEU A 111 -15.66 -9.90 11.41
N LEU A 112 -15.87 -10.77 12.40
CA LEU A 112 -14.82 -11.20 13.31
C LEU A 112 -13.69 -11.89 12.54
N ILE A 113 -13.99 -12.89 11.71
CA ILE A 113 -13.00 -13.60 10.89
C ILE A 113 -12.19 -12.62 10.04
N ARG A 114 -12.84 -11.66 9.39
CA ARG A 114 -12.16 -10.65 8.57
C ARG A 114 -11.20 -9.79 9.38
N ARG A 115 -11.63 -9.29 10.54
CA ARG A 115 -10.76 -8.47 11.41
C ARG A 115 -9.56 -9.27 11.92
N LEU A 116 -9.79 -10.52 12.33
CA LEU A 116 -8.73 -11.44 12.75
C LEU A 116 -7.73 -11.70 11.62
N ARG A 117 -8.23 -11.93 10.40
CA ARG A 117 -7.40 -12.10 9.21
C ARG A 117 -6.64 -10.83 8.88
N GLU A 118 -7.29 -9.68 8.88
CA GLU A 118 -6.65 -8.40 8.61
C GLU A 118 -5.47 -8.15 9.56
N GLN A 119 -5.64 -8.41 10.86
CA GLN A 119 -4.56 -8.32 11.84
C GLN A 119 -3.43 -9.32 11.56
N LEU A 120 -3.76 -10.57 11.25
CA LEU A 120 -2.77 -11.57 10.87
C LEU A 120 -1.98 -11.14 9.64
N LEU A 121 -2.65 -10.63 8.60
CA LEU A 121 -2.01 -10.19 7.37
C LEU A 121 -1.12 -8.97 7.64
N GLN A 122 -1.57 -8.02 8.47
CA GLN A 122 -0.75 -6.87 8.89
C GLN A 122 0.51 -7.30 9.65
N GLN A 123 0.42 -8.32 10.52
CA GLN A 123 1.61 -8.88 11.19
C GLN A 123 2.58 -9.52 10.20
N LEU A 124 2.09 -10.09 9.09
CA LEU A 124 2.94 -10.62 8.01
C LEU A 124 3.55 -9.51 7.13
N CYS A 125 2.98 -8.30 7.15
CA CYS A 125 3.40 -7.14 6.35
C CYS A 125 4.63 -6.39 6.92
N GLN A 126 5.34 -6.94 7.92
CA GLN A 126 6.46 -6.27 8.59
C GLN A 126 7.64 -5.95 7.64
N ASP A 127 7.74 -6.64 6.50
CA ASP A 127 8.78 -6.40 5.51
C ASP A 127 8.30 -5.46 4.39
N ALA A 128 8.59 -4.16 4.54
CA ALA A 128 8.42 -3.20 3.46
C ALA A 128 9.53 -3.37 2.40
N VAL A 129 9.14 -3.73 1.18
CA VAL A 129 10.09 -3.95 0.09
C VAL A 129 10.23 -2.67 -0.73
N THR A 130 11.45 -2.19 -0.91
CA THR A 130 11.74 -1.15 -1.91
C THR A 130 12.37 -1.78 -3.14
N VAL A 131 11.82 -1.50 -4.32
CA VAL A 131 12.36 -1.94 -5.61
C VAL A 131 12.70 -0.72 -6.46
N THR A 132 13.88 -0.71 -7.04
CA THR A 132 14.34 0.33 -7.96
C THR A 132 14.20 -0.13 -9.40
N VAL A 133 13.60 0.70 -10.24
CA VAL A 133 13.40 0.46 -11.67
C VAL A 133 14.35 1.36 -12.44
N ALA A 134 15.30 0.76 -13.15
CA ALA A 134 16.28 1.45 -13.98
C ALA A 134 15.93 1.38 -15.47
N ARG A 135 15.37 0.25 -15.90
CA ARG A 135 15.01 -0.09 -17.30
C ARG A 135 13.59 -0.64 -17.38
N GLY A 136 13.00 -0.71 -18.57
CA GLY A 136 11.66 -1.31 -18.76
C GLY A 136 11.60 -2.80 -18.38
N SER A 137 12.65 -3.57 -18.66
CA SER A 137 12.75 -4.98 -18.26
C SER A 137 12.63 -5.22 -16.74
N ASP A 138 13.04 -4.26 -15.92
CA ASP A 138 12.86 -4.33 -14.46
C ASP A 138 11.36 -4.27 -14.06
N LEU A 139 10.53 -3.62 -14.89
CA LEU A 139 9.09 -3.48 -14.65
C LEU A 139 8.39 -4.84 -14.70
N ALA A 140 8.77 -5.70 -15.64
CA ALA A 140 8.25 -7.08 -15.72
C ALA A 140 8.58 -7.87 -14.44
N ALA A 141 9.80 -7.73 -13.93
CA ALA A 141 10.23 -8.38 -12.68
C ALA A 141 9.46 -7.83 -11.46
N VAL A 142 9.21 -6.52 -11.41
CA VAL A 142 8.38 -5.88 -10.37
C VAL A 142 6.96 -6.41 -10.42
N LEU A 143 6.31 -6.39 -11.57
CA LEU A 143 4.94 -6.89 -11.73
C LEU A 143 4.84 -8.38 -11.37
N GLY A 144 5.78 -9.21 -11.83
CA GLY A 144 5.85 -10.62 -11.45
C GLY A 144 6.07 -10.85 -9.94
N ARG A 145 6.79 -9.95 -9.25
CA ARG A 145 6.91 -9.98 -7.78
C ARG A 145 5.60 -9.59 -7.10
N VAL A 146 4.95 -8.52 -7.54
CA VAL A 146 3.66 -8.07 -6.98
C VAL A 146 2.57 -9.12 -7.21
N MET A 147 2.48 -9.71 -8.40
CA MET A 147 1.53 -10.81 -8.70
C MET A 147 1.72 -12.00 -7.75
N ARG A 148 2.96 -12.39 -7.44
CA ARG A 148 3.24 -13.44 -6.46
C ARG A 148 2.81 -13.07 -5.05
N LEU A 149 2.90 -11.80 -4.66
CA LEU A 149 2.40 -11.32 -3.37
C LEU A 149 0.87 -11.37 -3.31
N VAL A 150 0.20 -10.93 -4.37
CA VAL A 150 -1.27 -10.97 -4.50
C VAL A 150 -1.80 -12.41 -4.46
N ARG A 151 -1.13 -13.36 -5.12
CA ARG A 151 -1.48 -14.79 -5.06
C ARG A 151 -1.32 -15.36 -3.65
N ARG A 152 -0.25 -15.01 -2.94
CA ARG A 152 -0.01 -15.46 -1.56
C ARG A 152 -1.10 -15.04 -0.58
N VAL A 153 -1.79 -13.92 -0.80
CA VAL A 153 -2.94 -13.51 0.06
C VAL A 153 -3.96 -14.64 0.16
N ARG A 154 -4.26 -15.31 -0.96
CA ARG A 154 -5.22 -16.41 -1.00
C ARG A 154 -4.71 -17.65 -0.27
N GLU A 155 -3.41 -17.89 -0.23
CA GLU A 155 -2.79 -19.06 0.39
C GLU A 155 -2.70 -18.97 1.92
N ILE A 156 -2.78 -17.76 2.49
CA ILE A 156 -2.66 -17.57 3.93
C ILE A 156 -3.92 -18.02 4.66
N GLU A 157 -3.77 -19.09 5.42
CA GLU A 157 -4.80 -19.65 6.29
C GLU A 157 -4.69 -19.10 7.72
N MET A 158 -5.78 -19.23 8.47
CA MET A 158 -5.77 -18.88 9.90
C MET A 158 -4.85 -19.85 10.67
N PRO A 159 -4.06 -19.37 11.65
CA PRO A 159 -3.17 -20.22 12.43
C PRO A 159 -3.91 -21.37 13.12
N ALA A 160 -3.35 -22.58 13.03
CA ALA A 160 -3.98 -23.80 13.54
C ALA A 160 -4.20 -23.77 15.07
N ASP A 161 -3.35 -23.09 15.81
CA ASP A 161 -3.48 -22.87 17.26
C ASP A 161 -4.64 -21.96 17.63
N PHE A 162 -4.96 -20.97 16.79
CA PHE A 162 -6.17 -20.16 16.93
C PHE A 162 -7.43 -20.99 16.66
N LEU A 163 -7.38 -21.86 15.65
CA LEU A 163 -8.48 -22.79 15.32
C LEU A 163 -8.66 -23.94 16.33
N ALA A 164 -7.60 -24.27 17.07
CA ALA A 164 -7.60 -25.36 18.05
C ALA A 164 -8.35 -25.03 19.35
N VAL A 165 -8.75 -23.77 19.56
CA VAL A 165 -9.61 -23.39 20.69
C VAL A 165 -10.99 -23.98 20.49
N GLN A 166 -11.22 -25.14 21.11
CA GLN A 166 -12.51 -25.84 21.05
C GLN A 166 -13.64 -24.91 21.50
N GLY A 167 -14.67 -24.79 20.65
CA GLY A 167 -15.89 -24.01 20.93
C GLY A 167 -16.04 -22.75 20.08
N TRP A 168 -14.93 -22.14 19.66
CA TRP A 168 -14.97 -20.77 19.15
C TRP A 168 -15.54 -20.60 17.74
N LEU A 169 -15.39 -21.60 16.88
CA LEU A 169 -15.77 -21.46 15.48
C LEU A 169 -16.08 -22.87 14.93
N ALA A 170 -17.35 -23.30 15.05
CA ALA A 170 -17.80 -24.64 14.70
C ALA A 170 -17.44 -25.03 13.25
N ARG A 171 -16.94 -26.26 13.08
CA ARG A 171 -16.17 -26.75 11.92
C ARG A 171 -16.85 -26.69 10.54
N ALA A 172 -18.17 -26.55 10.44
CA ALA A 172 -18.89 -26.57 9.16
C ALA A 172 -19.15 -25.17 8.56
N ASP A 173 -19.55 -24.20 9.38
CA ASP A 173 -19.81 -22.83 8.90
C ASP A 173 -18.50 -22.06 8.64
N MET A 174 -17.41 -22.49 9.28
CA MET A 174 -16.09 -21.85 9.18
C MET A 174 -15.43 -21.94 7.82
N GLN A 175 -15.52 -23.08 7.14
CA GLN A 175 -14.82 -23.27 5.87
C GLN A 175 -15.38 -22.29 4.83
N ALA A 176 -16.71 -22.30 4.72
CA ALA A 176 -17.51 -21.35 3.96
C ALA A 176 -17.15 -19.87 4.23
N LEU A 177 -17.14 -19.44 5.50
CA LEU A 177 -16.82 -18.05 5.86
C LEU A 177 -15.36 -17.66 5.61
N ASN A 178 -14.42 -18.56 5.87
CA ASN A 178 -13.00 -18.32 5.59
C ASN A 178 -12.71 -18.26 4.10
N VAL A 179 -13.34 -19.13 3.31
CA VAL A 179 -13.23 -19.10 1.85
C VAL A 179 -13.77 -17.76 1.34
N LEU A 180 -14.95 -17.34 1.81
CA LEU A 180 -15.51 -16.04 1.45
C LEU A 180 -14.56 -14.89 1.79
N ALA A 181 -14.03 -14.83 3.02
CA ALA A 181 -13.08 -13.80 3.42
C ALA A 181 -11.78 -13.80 2.58
N ARG A 182 -11.20 -14.98 2.32
CA ARG A 182 -10.00 -15.14 1.48
C ARG A 182 -10.24 -14.68 0.04
N GLU A 183 -11.38 -15.05 -0.53
CA GLU A 183 -11.75 -14.65 -1.89
C GLU A 183 -12.01 -13.15 -1.97
N THR A 184 -12.66 -12.53 -0.97
CA THR A 184 -12.80 -11.07 -0.87
C THR A 184 -11.45 -10.37 -0.86
N GLU A 185 -10.54 -10.78 0.02
CA GLU A 185 -9.21 -10.19 0.14
C GLU A 185 -8.40 -10.33 -1.14
N HIS A 186 -8.43 -11.52 -1.76
CA HIS A 186 -7.74 -11.78 -3.02
C HIS A 186 -8.30 -10.92 -4.15
N PHE A 187 -9.63 -10.81 -4.26
CA PHE A 187 -10.29 -10.01 -5.28
C PHE A 187 -9.93 -8.52 -5.14
N ILE A 188 -9.91 -7.98 -3.92
CA ILE A 188 -9.46 -6.62 -3.63
C ILE A 188 -7.98 -6.44 -4.01
N ALA A 189 -7.11 -7.38 -3.66
CA ALA A 189 -5.69 -7.32 -4.01
C ALA A 189 -5.44 -7.35 -5.53
N CYS A 190 -6.21 -8.15 -6.27
CA CYS A 190 -6.20 -8.16 -7.73
C CYS A 190 -6.63 -6.81 -8.32
N ARG A 191 -7.66 -6.16 -7.75
CA ARG A 191 -8.11 -4.83 -8.19
C ARG A 191 -7.07 -3.74 -7.90
N ARG A 192 -6.38 -3.80 -6.77
CA ARG A 192 -5.23 -2.91 -6.49
C ARG A 192 -4.08 -3.12 -7.47
N LEU A 193 -3.81 -4.36 -7.87
CA LEU A 193 -2.79 -4.65 -8.89
C LEU A 193 -3.17 -4.05 -10.25
N ALA A 194 -4.45 -4.17 -10.64
CA ALA A 194 -4.94 -3.55 -11.86
C ALA A 194 -4.79 -2.02 -11.81
N ASP A 195 -5.14 -1.37 -10.69
CA ASP A 195 -4.88 0.06 -10.49
C ASP A 195 -3.39 0.40 -10.66
N LEU A 196 -2.48 -0.34 -10.01
CA LEU A 196 -1.04 -0.10 -10.17
C LEU A 196 -0.63 -0.16 -11.64
N MET A 197 -1.14 -1.12 -12.40
CA MET A 197 -0.87 -1.24 -13.84
C MET A 197 -1.35 -0.03 -14.64
N VAL A 198 -2.56 0.47 -14.36
CA VAL A 198 -3.09 1.71 -14.96
C VAL A 198 -2.19 2.90 -14.62
N GLN A 199 -1.81 3.05 -13.34
CA GLN A 199 -0.93 4.14 -12.90
C GLN A 199 0.41 4.10 -13.63
N LEU A 200 1.02 2.92 -13.76
CA LEU A 200 2.27 2.73 -14.49
C LEU A 200 2.14 3.08 -15.98
N ALA A 201 1.01 2.73 -16.60
CA ALA A 201 0.70 3.10 -17.98
C ALA A 201 0.59 4.63 -18.13
N THR A 202 -0.15 5.32 -17.26
CA THR A 202 -0.29 6.78 -17.28
C THR A 202 1.05 7.47 -17.04
N LEU A 203 1.86 6.99 -16.08
CA LEU A 203 3.19 7.53 -15.79
C LEU A 203 4.15 7.39 -16.97
N SER A 204 3.95 6.42 -17.86
CA SER A 204 4.80 6.25 -19.04
C SER A 204 4.82 7.49 -19.96
N HIS A 205 3.76 8.32 -19.93
CA HIS A 205 3.68 9.56 -20.70
C HIS A 205 4.73 10.59 -20.25
N LEU A 206 5.24 10.51 -19.01
CA LEU A 206 6.36 11.33 -18.53
C LEU A 206 7.64 11.16 -19.37
N ARG A 207 7.77 10.07 -20.15
CA ARG A 207 8.90 9.90 -21.08
C ARG A 207 8.97 11.01 -22.13
N ALA A 208 7.84 11.60 -22.55
CA ALA A 208 7.83 12.74 -23.48
C ALA A 208 8.52 13.99 -22.87
N LEU A 209 8.54 14.10 -21.54
CA LEU A 209 9.21 15.18 -20.83
C LEU A 209 10.72 14.94 -20.70
N ALA A 210 11.17 13.70 -20.78
CA ALA A 210 12.54 13.33 -20.49
C ALA A 210 13.54 14.05 -21.40
N SER A 211 14.42 14.83 -20.78
CA SER A 211 15.51 15.49 -21.46
C SER A 211 16.69 15.60 -20.49
N PRO A 212 17.91 15.87 -20.96
CA PRO A 212 19.05 16.09 -20.08
C PRO A 212 18.88 17.27 -19.10
N GLN A 213 17.89 18.16 -19.32
CA GLN A 213 17.60 19.33 -18.50
C GLN A 213 16.47 19.07 -17.48
N VAL A 214 15.62 18.09 -17.75
CA VAL A 214 14.46 17.74 -16.91
C VAL A 214 14.77 16.48 -16.12
N ALA A 215 14.90 16.63 -14.79
CA ALA A 215 15.05 15.50 -13.87
C ALA A 215 13.67 15.03 -13.40
N ILE A 216 13.35 13.77 -13.68
CA ILE A 216 12.08 13.14 -13.28
C ILE A 216 12.40 12.09 -12.22
N ARG A 217 11.70 12.18 -11.07
CA ARG A 217 11.73 11.18 -10.01
C ARG A 217 10.29 10.80 -9.68
N VAL A 218 10.01 9.50 -9.72
CA VAL A 218 8.69 8.98 -9.37
C VAL A 218 8.86 7.88 -8.34
N GLN A 219 7.99 7.88 -7.35
CA GLN A 219 7.85 6.80 -6.39
C GLN A 219 6.38 6.40 -6.32
N ALA A 220 6.08 5.17 -6.75
CA ALA A 220 4.76 4.57 -6.58
C ALA A 220 4.81 3.59 -5.39
N ARG A 221 3.74 3.53 -4.60
CA ARG A 221 3.56 2.57 -3.51
C ARG A 221 2.38 1.66 -3.84
N PHE A 222 2.62 0.36 -3.69
CA PHE A 222 1.61 -0.67 -3.76
C PHE A 222 1.44 -1.30 -2.38
N GLU A 223 0.23 -1.25 -1.86
CA GLU A 223 -0.12 -1.65 -0.50
C GLU A 223 -1.29 -2.63 -0.55
N ILE A 224 -1.03 -3.83 -0.05
CA ILE A 224 -2.01 -4.86 0.26
C ILE A 224 -1.80 -5.28 1.72
N PRO A 225 -2.78 -5.95 2.36
CA PRO A 225 -2.67 -6.32 3.76
C PRO A 225 -1.39 -7.11 4.12
N THR A 226 -0.83 -7.86 3.17
CA THR A 226 0.36 -8.71 3.36
C THR A 226 1.68 -8.09 2.94
N ALA A 227 1.67 -6.97 2.24
CA ALA A 227 2.90 -6.37 1.71
C ALA A 227 2.74 -4.89 1.36
N ALA A 228 3.76 -4.11 1.69
CA ALA A 228 3.97 -2.77 1.18
C ALA A 228 5.20 -2.77 0.23
N VAL A 229 4.99 -2.39 -1.02
CA VAL A 229 6.04 -2.35 -2.05
C VAL A 229 6.21 -0.91 -2.55
N ALA A 230 7.37 -0.31 -2.26
CA ALA A 230 7.75 1.00 -2.79
C ALA A 230 8.55 0.83 -4.09
N ILE A 231 8.00 1.29 -5.21
CA ILE A 231 8.62 1.24 -6.54
C ILE A 231 9.23 2.61 -6.83
N ARG A 232 10.56 2.68 -6.94
CA ARG A 232 11.31 3.91 -7.20
C ARG A 232 11.89 3.90 -8.61
N PHE A 233 11.54 4.89 -9.42
CA PHE A 233 12.03 5.02 -10.79
C PHE A 233 13.27 5.90 -10.85
N LEU A 234 14.36 5.37 -11.41
CA LEU A 234 15.59 6.13 -11.60
C LEU A 234 15.46 7.11 -12.77
N PRO A 235 16.20 8.24 -12.77
CA PRO A 235 16.18 9.21 -13.87
C PRO A 235 16.63 8.65 -15.23
N CYS A 236 17.30 7.49 -15.28
CA CYS A 236 17.68 6.83 -16.52
C CYS A 236 16.50 6.15 -17.23
N PHE A 237 15.57 5.58 -16.46
CA PHE A 237 14.38 4.90 -16.96
C PHE A 237 13.53 5.81 -17.88
N TRP A 238 13.42 7.08 -17.51
CA TRP A 238 12.66 8.06 -18.28
C TRP A 238 13.37 8.51 -19.55
N ARG A 239 14.72 8.42 -19.59
CA ARG A 239 15.56 8.90 -20.69
C ARG A 239 15.83 7.84 -21.76
N GLU A 240 15.50 6.58 -21.52
CA GLU A 240 15.57 5.53 -22.53
C GLU A 240 14.56 5.85 -23.65
N ALA A 241 15.04 6.49 -24.71
CA ALA A 241 14.42 6.44 -26.01
C ALA A 241 14.81 5.11 -26.65
N SER A 242 13.82 4.35 -27.12
CA SER A 242 13.91 3.12 -27.92
C SER A 242 15.05 3.13 -28.96
N MET A 243 16.29 2.88 -28.54
CA MET A 243 17.47 2.75 -29.39
C MET A 243 18.45 1.79 -28.71
N ALA A 244 18.23 0.48 -28.91
CA ALA A 244 19.20 -0.62 -28.99
C ALA A 244 18.64 -1.95 -28.43
N ASP A 245 18.51 -2.94 -29.32
CA ASP A 245 18.61 -4.41 -29.14
C ASP A 245 17.76 -5.16 -28.08
N GLY A 246 16.73 -4.55 -27.51
CA GLY A 246 15.72 -5.27 -26.69
C GLY A 246 14.30 -4.71 -26.77
N ALA A 247 14.05 -3.83 -27.74
CA ALA A 247 12.88 -2.94 -27.84
C ALA A 247 11.51 -3.65 -27.86
N ASP A 248 11.48 -4.93 -28.25
CA ASP A 248 10.22 -5.68 -28.39
C ASP A 248 9.53 -5.91 -27.03
N SER A 249 10.29 -6.15 -25.95
CA SER A 249 9.74 -6.47 -24.62
C SER A 249 9.14 -5.26 -23.90
N ASP A 250 9.82 -4.11 -23.93
CA ASP A 250 9.45 -2.94 -23.13
C ASP A 250 8.29 -2.16 -23.77
N GLN A 251 8.25 -2.13 -25.10
CA GLN A 251 7.19 -1.49 -25.87
C GLN A 251 5.94 -2.37 -25.87
N ASP A 252 6.07 -3.69 -26.02
CA ASP A 252 4.98 -4.67 -25.85
C ASP A 252 4.40 -4.61 -24.43
N LEU A 253 5.24 -4.54 -23.38
CA LEU A 253 4.73 -4.46 -22.00
C LEU A 253 3.99 -3.14 -21.74
N LEU A 254 4.45 -2.01 -22.27
CA LEU A 254 3.73 -0.74 -22.15
C LEU A 254 2.42 -0.72 -22.95
N VAL A 255 2.42 -1.27 -24.16
CA VAL A 255 1.21 -1.43 -24.98
C VAL A 255 0.21 -2.34 -24.26
N ARG A 256 0.66 -3.47 -23.71
CA ARG A 256 -0.18 -4.36 -22.90
C ARG A 256 -0.71 -3.68 -21.64
N LEU A 257 0.10 -2.88 -20.96
CA LEU A 257 -0.36 -2.09 -19.80
C LEU A 257 -1.45 -1.08 -20.20
N GLN A 258 -1.30 -0.42 -21.35
CA GLN A 258 -2.30 0.49 -21.91
C GLN A 258 -3.58 -0.26 -22.35
N GLU A 259 -3.45 -1.37 -23.05
CA GLU A 259 -4.58 -2.23 -23.43
C GLU A 259 -5.33 -2.73 -22.19
N MET A 260 -4.62 -3.15 -21.14
CA MET A 260 -5.23 -3.57 -19.88
C MET A 260 -5.91 -2.42 -19.13
N ALA A 261 -5.35 -1.20 -19.19
CA ALA A 261 -6.02 -0.01 -18.65
C ALA A 261 -7.34 0.29 -19.39
N LEU A 262 -7.34 0.13 -20.71
CA LEU A 262 -8.51 0.30 -21.57
C LEU A 262 -9.56 -0.81 -21.34
N LEU A 263 -9.10 -2.05 -21.09
CA LEU A 263 -9.98 -3.15 -20.70
C LEU A 263 -10.60 -2.92 -19.32
N GLN A 264 -9.91 -2.27 -18.38
CA GLN A 264 -10.45 -1.92 -17.08
C GLN A 264 -11.59 -0.89 -17.18
N GLU A 265 -11.49 0.09 -18.08
CA GLU A 265 -12.61 1.00 -18.42
C GLU A 265 -13.79 0.24 -19.02
N ARG A 266 -13.54 -0.73 -19.90
CA ARG A 266 -14.60 -1.56 -20.51
C ARG A 266 -15.22 -2.59 -19.55
N GLN A 267 -14.57 -2.90 -18.43
CA GLN A 267 -15.10 -3.83 -17.42
C GLN A 267 -16.20 -3.22 -16.53
N GLU A 268 -16.74 -2.04 -16.87
CA GLU A 268 -17.97 -1.44 -16.31
C GLU A 268 -19.18 -2.40 -16.21
N GLY A 269 -19.14 -3.58 -16.85
CA GLY A 269 -20.19 -4.61 -16.75
C GLY A 269 -19.75 -6.06 -16.55
N SER A 270 -18.48 -6.35 -16.22
CA SER A 270 -17.96 -7.73 -16.22
C SER A 270 -17.80 -8.30 -14.81
N LEU A 271 -18.77 -9.13 -14.42
CA LEU A 271 -18.83 -9.93 -13.18
C LEU A 271 -18.91 -9.12 -11.89
N THR A 272 -20.11 -9.07 -11.30
CA THR A 272 -20.28 -8.61 -9.92
C THR A 272 -19.48 -9.51 -8.97
N PHE A 273 -19.01 -8.96 -7.85
CA PHE A 273 -18.27 -9.77 -6.86
C PHE A 273 -19.09 -11.01 -6.42
N VAL A 274 -20.41 -10.86 -6.33
CA VAL A 274 -21.33 -11.97 -6.06
C VAL A 274 -21.17 -13.09 -7.09
N GLU A 275 -21.18 -12.77 -8.39
CA GLU A 275 -20.97 -13.76 -9.44
C GLU A 275 -19.57 -14.41 -9.39
N TYR A 276 -18.53 -13.63 -9.06
CA TYR A 276 -17.16 -14.16 -8.87
C TYR A 276 -17.10 -15.19 -7.73
N VAL A 277 -17.66 -14.84 -6.56
CA VAL A 277 -17.69 -15.73 -5.39
C VAL A 277 -18.52 -16.98 -5.68
N MET A 278 -19.71 -16.82 -6.26
CA MET A 278 -20.59 -17.95 -6.53
C MET A 278 -19.96 -18.97 -7.50
N ARG A 279 -19.06 -18.53 -8.39
CA ARG A 279 -18.30 -19.42 -9.30
C ARG A 279 -17.13 -20.15 -8.63
N THR A 280 -16.64 -19.64 -7.50
CA THR A 280 -15.48 -20.21 -6.79
C THR A 280 -15.88 -21.14 -5.64
N LEU A 281 -17.14 -21.10 -5.19
CA LEU A 281 -17.70 -21.94 -4.13
C LEU A 281 -18.30 -23.25 -4.65
N THR A 282 -18.27 -24.30 -3.82
CA THR A 282 -18.93 -25.59 -4.11
C THR A 282 -20.46 -25.49 -4.00
N PRO A 283 -21.24 -26.39 -4.64
CA PRO A 283 -22.71 -26.33 -4.61
C PRO A 283 -23.33 -26.34 -3.20
N GLN A 284 -22.71 -27.07 -2.27
CA GLN A 284 -23.17 -27.16 -0.87
C GLN A 284 -22.86 -25.89 -0.06
N GLU A 285 -21.76 -25.19 -0.39
CA GLU A 285 -21.41 -23.89 0.20
C GLU A 285 -22.27 -22.77 -0.37
N GLN A 286 -22.59 -22.82 -1.67
CA GLN A 286 -23.46 -21.86 -2.33
C GLN A 286 -24.82 -21.78 -1.63
N GLU A 287 -25.49 -22.92 -1.40
CA GLU A 287 -26.82 -22.95 -0.79
C GLU A 287 -26.86 -22.36 0.63
N LYS A 288 -25.85 -22.64 1.45
CA LYS A 288 -25.73 -22.11 2.82
C LYS A 288 -25.35 -20.64 2.87
N LEU A 289 -24.63 -20.13 1.86
CA LEU A 289 -24.06 -18.79 1.86
C LEU A 289 -24.77 -17.78 0.96
N ARG A 290 -25.80 -18.12 0.16
CA ARG A 290 -26.40 -17.18 -0.81
C ARG A 290 -26.77 -15.83 -0.20
N ALA A 291 -27.47 -15.84 0.94
CA ALA A 291 -27.90 -14.62 1.62
C ALA A 291 -26.71 -13.82 2.18
N LEU A 292 -25.72 -14.51 2.76
CA LEU A 292 -24.53 -13.88 3.33
C LEU A 292 -23.59 -13.33 2.24
N ALA A 293 -23.39 -14.08 1.16
CA ALA A 293 -22.63 -13.69 -0.01
C ALA A 293 -23.27 -12.52 -0.75
N ALA A 294 -24.60 -12.39 -0.74
CA ALA A 294 -25.28 -11.22 -1.28
C ALA A 294 -25.01 -9.97 -0.43
N ALA A 295 -25.11 -10.06 0.90
CA ALA A 295 -24.83 -8.96 1.81
C ALA A 295 -23.35 -8.52 1.75
N GLU A 296 -22.43 -9.48 1.77
CA GLU A 296 -21.00 -9.22 1.62
C GLU A 296 -20.62 -8.76 0.22
N GLY A 297 -21.33 -9.25 -0.79
CA GLY A 297 -21.09 -8.81 -2.15
C GLY A 297 -21.48 -7.37 -2.36
N LEU A 298 -22.59 -6.92 -1.77
CA LEU A 298 -22.95 -5.50 -1.78
C LEU A 298 -21.87 -4.64 -1.09
N ARG A 299 -21.41 -5.06 0.10
CA ARG A 299 -20.35 -4.33 0.83
C ARG A 299 -19.06 -4.27 0.03
N THR A 300 -18.66 -5.38 -0.56
CA THR A 300 -17.45 -5.46 -1.37
C THR A 300 -17.60 -4.63 -2.64
N GLU A 301 -18.77 -4.62 -3.26
CA GLU A 301 -19.07 -3.79 -4.42
C GLU A 301 -18.97 -2.30 -4.12
N ILE A 302 -19.47 -1.84 -2.96
CA ILE A 302 -19.29 -0.45 -2.50
C ILE A 302 -17.80 -0.12 -2.41
N LEU A 303 -17.00 -0.98 -1.77
CA LEU A 303 -15.55 -0.79 -1.66
C LEU A 303 -14.88 -0.78 -3.04
N LEU A 304 -15.29 -1.64 -3.96
CA LEU A 304 -14.77 -1.68 -5.32
C LEU A 304 -15.06 -0.40 -6.09
N ARG A 305 -16.27 0.15 -5.95
CA ARG A 305 -16.64 1.45 -6.54
C ARG A 305 -15.80 2.58 -5.92
N GLU A 306 -15.57 2.55 -4.62
CA GLU A 306 -14.68 3.53 -3.97
C GLU A 306 -13.25 3.46 -4.50
N LEU A 307 -12.70 2.24 -4.66
CA LEU A 307 -11.38 2.04 -5.25
C LEU A 307 -11.34 2.51 -6.71
N GLN A 308 -12.39 2.27 -7.49
CA GLN A 308 -12.49 2.77 -8.87
C GLN A 308 -12.51 4.30 -8.91
N VAL A 309 -13.31 4.96 -8.07
CA VAL A 309 -13.34 6.42 -7.97
C VAL A 309 -11.95 6.96 -7.64
N LYS A 310 -11.23 6.32 -6.71
CA LYS A 310 -9.84 6.67 -6.39
C LYS A 310 -8.90 6.49 -7.58
N THR A 311 -9.01 5.39 -8.34
CA THR A 311 -8.22 5.16 -9.55
C THR A 311 -8.46 6.25 -10.61
N ILE A 312 -9.72 6.58 -10.88
CA ILE A 312 -10.10 7.59 -11.88
C ILE A 312 -9.60 8.98 -11.45
N ALA A 313 -9.84 9.37 -10.19
CA ALA A 313 -9.39 10.65 -9.65
C ALA A 313 -7.86 10.76 -9.71
N ALA A 314 -7.14 9.75 -9.22
CA ALA A 314 -5.68 9.75 -9.22
C ALA A 314 -5.09 9.82 -10.63
N ARG A 315 -5.69 9.08 -11.58
CA ARG A 315 -5.28 9.15 -12.99
C ARG A 315 -5.46 10.56 -13.53
N GLY A 316 -6.62 11.18 -13.32
CA GLY A 316 -6.87 12.57 -13.74
C GLY A 316 -5.89 13.56 -13.13
N ASP A 317 -5.56 13.43 -11.85
CA ASP A 317 -4.59 14.29 -11.17
C ASP A 317 -3.16 14.10 -11.70
N ILE A 318 -2.77 12.87 -12.01
CA ILE A 318 -1.46 12.55 -12.61
C ILE A 318 -1.39 13.11 -14.03
N GLU A 319 -2.43 12.92 -14.85
CA GLU A 319 -2.51 13.50 -16.20
C GLU A 319 -2.46 15.03 -16.15
N ALA A 320 -3.15 15.67 -15.19
CA ALA A 320 -3.06 17.11 -14.98
C ALA A 320 -1.66 17.57 -14.57
N THR A 321 -0.95 16.80 -13.74
CA THR A 321 0.44 17.05 -13.37
C THR A 321 1.36 16.95 -14.57
N ILE A 322 1.18 15.92 -15.41
CA ILE A 322 1.94 15.72 -16.66
C ILE A 322 1.70 16.90 -17.60
N ALA A 323 0.44 17.28 -17.84
CA ALA A 323 0.09 18.40 -18.71
C ALA A 323 0.66 19.74 -18.18
N THR A 324 0.66 19.94 -16.87
CA THR A 324 1.28 21.13 -16.25
C THR A 324 2.79 21.15 -16.47
N ALA A 325 3.44 20.00 -16.31
CA ALA A 325 4.87 19.88 -16.57
C ALA A 325 5.21 20.08 -18.06
N GLU A 326 4.37 19.62 -18.98
CA GLU A 326 4.49 19.87 -20.42
C GLU A 326 4.36 21.35 -20.75
N ARG A 327 3.37 22.04 -20.17
CA ARG A 327 3.20 23.49 -20.32
C ARG A 327 4.40 24.26 -19.79
N LEU A 328 4.93 23.90 -18.62
CA LEU A 328 6.11 24.55 -18.05
C LEU A 328 7.37 24.29 -18.88
N LYS A 329 7.51 23.08 -19.45
CA LYS A 329 8.57 22.75 -20.41
C LYS A 329 8.42 23.58 -21.69
N ALA A 330 7.21 23.71 -22.23
CA ALA A 330 6.93 24.51 -23.43
C ALA A 330 7.18 26.01 -23.20
N GLN A 331 6.80 26.54 -22.03
CA GLN A 331 7.07 27.91 -21.60
C GLN A 331 8.51 28.14 -21.14
N ARG A 332 9.34 27.08 -21.10
CA ARG A 332 10.76 27.10 -20.69
C ARG A 332 10.98 27.69 -19.29
N HIS A 333 10.00 27.52 -18.41
CA HIS A 333 10.11 27.92 -17.02
C HIS A 333 10.95 26.91 -16.22
N THR A 334 11.90 27.44 -15.46
CA THR A 334 12.68 26.68 -14.48
C THR A 334 11.89 26.56 -13.19
N GLY A 335 11.76 25.34 -12.68
CA GLY A 335 10.99 25.12 -11.46
C GLY A 335 10.97 23.65 -11.07
N LYS A 336 10.60 23.41 -9.81
CA LYS A 336 10.34 22.08 -9.27
C LYS A 336 8.83 21.94 -9.06
N ILE A 337 8.24 20.92 -9.67
CA ILE A 337 6.88 20.47 -9.43
C ILE A 337 6.98 19.23 -8.53
N THR A 338 6.21 19.21 -7.45
CA THR A 338 6.05 18.02 -6.60
C THR A 338 4.58 17.81 -6.39
N SER A 339 4.09 16.62 -6.74
CA SER A 339 2.72 16.20 -6.50
C SER A 339 2.72 14.83 -5.83
N GLU A 340 1.72 14.60 -4.99
CA GLU A 340 1.47 13.32 -4.34
C GLU A 340 -0.01 12.99 -4.52
N HIS A 341 -0.27 11.79 -5.03
CA HIS A 341 -1.59 11.34 -5.41
C HIS A 341 -1.94 10.07 -4.63
N ALA A 342 -3.07 10.06 -3.94
CA ALA A 342 -3.60 8.86 -3.30
C ALA A 342 -4.27 7.98 -4.36
N THR A 343 -3.85 6.72 -4.48
CA THR A 343 -4.36 5.77 -5.47
C THR A 343 -5.11 4.62 -4.77
N ALA A 344 -5.79 3.78 -5.55
CA ALA A 344 -6.38 2.55 -4.98
C ALA A 344 -5.30 1.56 -4.53
N SER A 345 -4.13 1.58 -5.18
CA SER A 345 -2.95 0.78 -4.86
C SER A 345 -2.10 1.33 -3.71
N GLY A 346 -2.18 2.62 -3.36
CA GLY A 346 -1.34 3.24 -2.33
C GLY A 346 -1.15 4.73 -2.58
N THR A 347 0.10 5.18 -2.76
CA THR A 347 0.41 6.57 -3.11
C THR A 347 1.43 6.68 -4.23
N THR A 348 1.26 7.66 -5.11
CA THR A 348 2.21 7.97 -6.19
C THR A 348 2.71 9.39 -6.01
N LYS A 349 4.02 9.52 -5.76
CA LYS A 349 4.71 10.80 -5.67
C LYS A 349 5.49 11.07 -6.95
N ILE A 350 5.26 12.23 -7.55
CA ILE A 350 5.91 12.69 -8.78
C ILE A 350 6.69 13.96 -8.47
N GLU A 351 7.99 13.96 -8.74
CA GLU A 351 8.85 15.12 -8.67
C GLU A 351 9.47 15.37 -10.04
N ILE A 352 9.16 16.53 -10.63
CA ILE A 352 9.69 16.97 -11.92
C ILE A 352 10.45 18.27 -11.68
N GLU A 353 11.73 18.28 -12.00
CA GLU A 353 12.59 19.45 -11.84
C GLU A 353 13.16 19.85 -13.19
N ASN A 354 12.75 21.02 -13.69
CA ASN A 354 13.33 21.60 -14.90
C ASN A 354 14.50 22.51 -14.53
N ARG A 355 15.73 22.03 -14.79
CA ARG A 355 16.96 22.77 -14.49
C ARG A 355 17.46 23.45 -15.76
N ALA A 356 17.57 24.78 -15.73
CA ALA A 356 18.32 25.48 -16.75
C ALA A 356 19.79 25.05 -16.69
N ARG A 357 20.36 24.65 -17.82
CA ARG A 357 21.81 24.46 -17.94
C ARG A 357 22.51 25.82 -17.83
N PRO A 358 23.37 26.05 -16.82
CA PRO A 358 24.04 27.33 -16.66
C PRO A 358 24.93 27.65 -17.87
N CYS A 359 24.91 28.91 -18.32
CA CYS A 359 25.91 29.42 -19.27
C CYS A 359 27.03 30.07 -18.44
N TYR A 360 28.02 29.29 -18.03
CA TYR A 360 29.03 29.72 -17.05
C TYR A 360 29.74 31.03 -17.43
N ILE A 361 30.16 31.19 -18.69
CA ILE A 361 30.86 32.39 -19.16
C ILE A 361 29.90 33.60 -19.22
N ALA A 362 28.69 33.40 -19.74
CA ALA A 362 27.72 34.49 -19.87
C ALA A 362 27.21 34.95 -18.49
N THR A 363 26.94 34.01 -17.58
CA THR A 363 26.54 34.33 -16.20
C THR A 363 27.67 35.04 -15.43
N ALA A 364 28.94 34.65 -15.63
CA ALA A 364 30.07 35.38 -15.05
C ALA A 364 30.24 36.80 -15.61
N CYS A 365 30.01 37.00 -16.92
CA CYS A 365 30.10 38.34 -17.54
C CYS A 365 28.94 39.29 -17.17
N TYR A 366 27.74 38.75 -16.97
CA TYR A 366 26.54 39.56 -16.68
C TYR A 366 26.22 39.68 -15.20
N GLY A 367 26.81 38.82 -14.34
CA GLY A 367 26.56 38.80 -12.89
C GLY A 367 25.19 38.26 -12.48
N ASP A 368 24.28 38.04 -13.43
CA ASP A 368 22.95 37.47 -13.21
C ASP A 368 22.65 36.37 -14.25
N ALA A 369 22.19 35.22 -13.75
CA ALA A 369 21.76 34.07 -14.55
C ALA A 369 20.43 34.32 -15.28
N HIS A 370 19.62 35.29 -14.84
CA HIS A 370 18.33 35.67 -15.42
C HIS A 370 18.42 36.90 -16.33
N HIS A 371 19.60 37.48 -16.52
CA HIS A 371 19.77 38.62 -17.43
C HIS A 371 19.24 38.26 -18.84
N PRO A 372 18.45 39.12 -19.49
CA PRO A 372 17.75 38.74 -20.71
C PRO A 372 18.72 38.40 -21.87
N ASP A 373 19.98 38.86 -21.84
CA ASP A 373 21.00 38.51 -22.85
C ASP A 373 21.50 37.07 -22.64
N VAL A 374 21.68 36.69 -21.37
CA VAL A 374 22.04 35.32 -20.99
C VAL A 374 20.92 34.36 -21.38
N GLN A 375 19.67 34.78 -21.23
CA GLN A 375 18.52 34.00 -21.70
C GLN A 375 18.52 33.83 -23.23
N ALA A 376 18.79 34.88 -24.01
CA ALA A 376 18.87 34.79 -25.47
C ALA A 376 19.99 33.85 -25.94
N LEU A 377 21.16 33.90 -25.30
CA LEU A 377 22.28 33.01 -25.59
C LEU A 377 22.00 31.55 -25.20
N ARG A 378 21.31 31.33 -24.07
CA ARG A 378 20.81 29.99 -23.68
C ARG A 378 19.86 29.42 -24.71
N ARG A 379 18.91 30.24 -25.20
CA ARG A 379 17.95 29.85 -26.25
C ARG A 379 18.66 29.41 -27.53
N TYR A 380 19.60 30.21 -28.05
CA TYR A 380 20.37 29.84 -29.25
C TYR A 380 21.18 28.54 -29.08
N ARG A 381 21.81 28.35 -27.92
CA ARG A 381 22.51 27.09 -27.60
C ARG A 381 21.54 25.92 -27.65
N ASP A 382 20.41 26.03 -26.98
CA ASP A 382 19.50 24.91 -26.77
C ASP A 382 18.64 24.60 -28.02
N GLU A 383 18.28 25.61 -28.81
CA GLU A 383 17.38 25.48 -29.98
C GLU A 383 18.10 25.35 -31.31
N THR A 384 19.31 25.87 -31.45
CA THR A 384 20.02 25.89 -32.75
C THR A 384 21.29 25.05 -32.69
N LEU A 385 22.08 25.23 -31.63
CA LEU A 385 23.37 24.54 -31.49
C LEU A 385 23.17 23.04 -31.20
N LEU A 386 22.27 22.67 -30.28
CA LEU A 386 22.09 21.27 -29.87
C LEU A 386 21.37 20.38 -30.89
N LEU A 387 20.69 20.95 -31.89
CA LEU A 387 20.04 20.17 -32.96
C LEU A 387 21.05 19.55 -33.93
N SER A 388 22.25 20.12 -34.07
CA SER A 388 23.28 19.64 -35.00
C SER A 388 24.31 18.71 -34.29
N PRO A 389 24.82 17.64 -34.95
CA PRO A 389 25.87 16.80 -34.38
C PRO A 389 27.14 17.59 -34.03
N LEU A 390 27.52 18.56 -34.87
CA LEU A 390 28.66 19.45 -34.63
C LEU A 390 28.43 20.38 -33.42
N GLY A 391 27.23 20.97 -33.31
CA GLY A 391 26.90 21.84 -32.19
C GLY A 391 26.76 21.09 -30.85
N ARG A 392 26.36 19.81 -30.85
CA ARG A 392 26.47 18.93 -29.68
C ARG A 392 27.93 18.73 -29.24
N GLY A 393 28.86 18.63 -30.18
CA GLY A 393 30.31 18.55 -29.90
C GLY A 393 30.83 19.85 -29.26
N LEU A 394 30.50 21.01 -29.84
CA LEU A 394 30.86 22.32 -29.31
C LEU A 394 30.27 22.57 -27.92
N ALA A 395 29.01 22.21 -27.70
CA ALA A 395 28.36 22.33 -26.39
C ALA A 395 29.08 21.48 -25.32
N ARG A 396 29.50 20.24 -25.65
CA ARG A 396 30.27 19.40 -24.72
C ARG A 396 31.64 19.99 -24.40
N LEU A 397 32.31 20.57 -25.40
CA LEU A 397 33.60 21.24 -25.21
C LEU A 397 33.44 22.48 -24.33
N TYR A 398 32.41 23.28 -24.59
CA TYR A 398 32.02 24.42 -23.76
C TYR A 398 31.71 23.99 -22.32
N ASP A 399 30.90 22.96 -22.11
CA ASP A 399 30.54 22.47 -20.76
C ASP A 399 31.78 21.97 -19.97
N ARG A 400 32.82 21.48 -20.65
CA ARG A 400 34.08 21.05 -20.03
C ARG A 400 35.02 22.22 -19.71
N LEU A 401 35.15 23.18 -20.62
CA LEU A 401 36.12 24.28 -20.50
C LEU A 401 35.57 25.50 -19.78
N SER A 402 34.25 25.72 -19.81
CA SER A 402 33.64 26.93 -19.27
C SER A 402 33.70 27.07 -17.75
N PRO A 403 33.57 26.01 -16.90
CA PRO A 403 33.65 26.17 -15.45
C PRO A 403 34.99 26.72 -14.93
N PRO A 404 36.17 26.23 -15.34
CA PRO A 404 37.45 26.80 -14.88
C PRO A 404 37.71 28.19 -15.46
N LEU A 405 37.23 28.50 -16.66
CA LEU A 405 37.36 29.83 -17.27
C LEU A 405 36.49 30.87 -16.53
N ALA A 406 35.24 30.53 -16.21
CA ALA A 406 34.36 31.41 -15.44
C ALA A 406 34.94 31.76 -14.06
N ARG A 407 35.50 30.78 -13.34
CA ARG A 407 36.17 31.02 -12.05
C ARG A 407 37.40 31.92 -12.15
N ARG A 408 38.10 31.91 -13.29
CA ARG A 408 39.24 32.81 -13.53
C ARG A 408 38.75 34.21 -13.87
N MET A 409 37.66 34.34 -14.62
CA MET A 409 37.05 35.62 -14.97
C MET A 409 36.49 36.37 -13.76
N ASP A 410 35.93 35.67 -12.77
CA ASP A 410 35.50 36.29 -11.50
C ASP A 410 36.66 36.96 -10.75
N LYS A 411 37.91 36.52 -10.97
CA LYS A 411 39.11 37.11 -10.35
C LYS A 411 39.70 38.27 -11.17
N THR A 412 39.38 38.36 -12.46
CA THR A 412 39.92 39.38 -13.39
C THR A 412 38.78 40.13 -14.08
N GLY A 413 38.17 41.07 -13.35
CA GLY A 413 36.95 41.78 -13.79
C GLY A 413 37.04 42.47 -15.16
N TRP A 414 38.23 42.90 -15.61
CA TRP A 414 38.40 43.51 -16.94
C TRP A 414 38.15 42.50 -18.08
N LEU A 415 38.50 41.23 -17.90
CA LEU A 415 38.36 40.20 -18.92
C LEU A 415 36.89 39.89 -19.18
N ALA A 416 36.10 39.81 -18.11
CA ALA A 416 34.65 39.63 -18.17
C ALA A 416 33.96 40.83 -18.86
N GLN A 417 34.38 42.05 -18.54
CA GLN A 417 33.85 43.27 -19.15
C GLN A 417 34.15 43.36 -20.65
N THR A 418 35.36 42.98 -21.07
CA THR A 418 35.78 42.96 -22.48
C THR A 418 35.01 41.91 -23.27
N LEU A 419 34.90 40.68 -22.75
CA LEU A 419 34.12 39.60 -23.38
C LEU A 419 32.65 39.95 -23.50
N ARG A 420 32.08 40.60 -22.47
CA ARG A 420 30.70 41.11 -22.51
C ARG A 420 30.48 42.05 -23.67
N ARG A 421 31.29 43.11 -23.78
CA ARG A 421 31.09 44.19 -24.76
C ARG A 421 31.43 43.78 -26.20
N LEU A 422 32.48 42.99 -26.39
CA LEU A 422 32.97 42.66 -27.74
C LEU A 422 32.29 41.44 -28.36
N VAL A 423 31.87 40.48 -27.53
CA VAL A 423 31.38 39.18 -28.04
C VAL A 423 29.93 38.95 -27.65
N LEU A 424 29.60 39.02 -26.35
CA LEU A 424 28.28 38.60 -25.87
C LEU A 424 27.16 39.58 -26.22
N GLU A 425 27.37 40.89 -26.03
CA GLU A 425 26.38 41.92 -26.37
C GLU A 425 26.03 42.00 -27.86
N PRO A 426 26.99 42.02 -28.81
CA PRO A 426 26.65 42.03 -30.23
C PRO A 426 25.98 40.73 -30.68
N LEU A 427 26.38 39.58 -30.11
CA LEU A 427 25.74 38.30 -30.40
C LEU A 427 24.31 38.25 -29.83
N ALA A 428 24.10 38.68 -28.59
CA ALA A 428 22.78 38.73 -27.96
C ALA A 428 21.84 39.71 -28.66
N ARG A 429 22.35 40.86 -29.12
CA ARG A 429 21.57 41.83 -29.93
C ARG A 429 21.13 41.22 -31.26
N ARG A 430 22.01 40.51 -31.97
CA ARG A 430 21.66 39.80 -33.21
C ARG A 430 20.63 38.70 -32.97
N LEU A 431 20.77 37.94 -31.89
CA LEU A 431 19.84 36.85 -31.51
C LEU A 431 18.49 37.31 -30.96
N ARG A 432 18.33 38.61 -30.67
CA ARG A 432 17.03 39.20 -30.30
C ARG A 432 16.32 39.89 -31.46
N ALA A 433 17.07 40.25 -32.49
CA ALA A 433 16.57 41.00 -33.65
C ALA A 433 16.07 40.07 -34.78
N GLY A 434 16.38 38.78 -34.71
CA GLY A 434 15.77 37.71 -35.49
C GLY A 434 15.09 36.71 -34.56
#